data_AF-A0A2D4K9U7-F1
#
_entry.id   AF-A0A2D4K9U7-F1
#
_cell.length_a   1.000
_cell.length_b   1.000
_cell.length_c   1.000
_cell.angle_alpha   90.00
_cell.angle_beta   90.00
_cell.angle_gamma   90.00
#
_symmetry.space_group_name_H-M   'P 1'
#
loop_
_entity.id
_entity.type
_entity.pdbx_description
1 polymer ?
#
loop_
_entity_poly.entity_id
_entity_poly.type
_entity_poly.pdbx_seq_one_letter_code
_entity_poly.pdbx_strand_id
1 'polypeptide(L)'
;CDKYKRGVIDGSACSSLCTRQTLYFRKCLSTQPNNQMYLGEWGNLQGVIKCQMEEIAHIDLRTELEPRKEAILFDKPTRGTTVQKFKEMVYGLFKAKLGEQGNLPELVNLILTVADGNKDGRVSLPEAKSAWALLQLNEFLLMVILQDK
;
A
#
# COMPACT_ATOMS: atom_id res chain seq x y z
N CYS A 1 4.38 11.42 7.73
CA CYS A 1 5.23 12.22 6.82
C CYS A 1 6.73 11.97 6.99
N ASP A 2 7.25 11.75 8.19
CA ASP A 2 8.70 11.54 8.38
C ASP A 2 9.27 10.32 7.67
N LYS A 3 8.50 9.23 7.57
CA LYS A 3 8.88 8.04 6.77
C LYS A 3 9.03 8.40 5.28
N TYR A 4 8.11 9.21 4.74
CA TYR A 4 8.16 9.68 3.35
C TYR A 4 9.36 10.60 3.10
N LYS A 5 9.58 11.60 3.96
CA LYS A 5 10.71 12.53 3.84
C LYS A 5 12.08 11.83 3.93
N ARG A 6 12.16 10.71 4.66
CA ARG A 6 13.37 9.88 4.76
C ARG A 6 13.51 8.85 3.61
N GLY A 7 12.58 8.81 2.66
CA GLY A 7 12.60 7.83 1.57
C GLY A 7 12.42 6.39 2.06
N VAL A 8 11.60 6.17 3.10
CA VAL A 8 11.26 4.81 3.57
C VAL A 8 10.02 4.29 2.84
N ILE A 9 9.09 5.19 2.52
CA ILE A 9 7.85 4.94 1.78
C ILE A 9 7.70 6.00 0.70
N ASP A 10 6.88 5.73 -0.31
CA ASP A 10 6.55 6.62 -1.42
C ASP A 10 5.06 6.49 -1.80
N GLY A 11 4.63 7.26 -2.79
CA GLY A 11 3.29 7.21 -3.37
C GLY A 11 2.68 8.59 -3.53
N SER A 12 1.76 8.70 -4.48
CA SER A 12 1.07 9.95 -4.81
C SER A 12 0.31 10.54 -3.61
N ALA A 13 -0.30 9.68 -2.78
CA ALA A 13 -0.97 10.11 -1.55
C ALA A 13 0.03 10.69 -0.53
N CYS A 14 1.21 10.09 -0.38
CA CYS A 14 2.27 10.60 0.50
C CYS A 14 2.75 11.98 0.04
N SER A 15 3.00 12.16 -1.26
CA SER A 15 3.37 13.46 -1.83
C SER A 15 2.28 14.52 -1.61
N SER A 16 1.02 14.13 -1.84
CA SER A 16 -0.14 15.01 -1.71
C SER A 16 -0.38 15.43 -0.26
N LEU A 17 -0.15 14.54 0.70
CA LEU A 17 -0.31 14.84 2.12
C LEU A 17 0.85 15.64 2.70
N CYS A 18 2.08 15.26 2.38
CA CYS A 18 3.27 15.73 3.11
C CYS A 18 4.02 16.88 2.45
N THR A 19 3.82 17.08 1.14
CA THR A 19 4.55 18.08 0.35
C THR A 19 3.60 19.04 -0.35
N ARG A 20 2.69 18.53 -1.20
CA ARG A 20 1.80 19.38 -2.01
C ARG A 20 0.65 19.97 -1.21
N GLN A 21 0.33 19.37 -0.07
CA GLN A 21 -0.82 19.71 0.77
C GLN A 21 -2.12 19.76 -0.03
N THR A 22 -2.34 18.76 -0.89
CA THR A 22 -3.56 18.63 -1.69
C THR A 22 -4.47 17.48 -1.22
N LEU A 23 -4.06 16.73 -0.19
CA LEU A 23 -4.88 15.71 0.45
C LEU A 23 -5.32 16.18 1.83
N TYR A 24 -6.64 16.32 2.03
CA TYR A 24 -7.24 16.82 3.26
C TYR A 24 -8.24 15.84 3.85
N PHE A 25 -8.06 15.53 5.13
CA PHE A 25 -9.02 14.77 5.94
C PHE A 25 -9.98 15.77 6.58
N ARG A 26 -11.28 15.67 6.29
CA ARG A 26 -12.31 16.56 6.87
C ARG A 26 -13.03 15.88 8.02
N LYS A 27 -14.17 15.24 7.76
CA LYS A 27 -15.03 14.67 8.80
C LYS A 27 -14.74 13.19 8.96
N CYS A 28 -14.35 12.77 10.17
CA CYS A 28 -14.30 11.33 10.50
C CYS A 28 -15.73 10.77 10.54
N LEU A 29 -15.95 9.67 9.84
CA LEU A 29 -17.18 8.89 9.77
C LEU A 29 -17.14 7.64 10.64
N SER A 30 -15.95 7.28 11.16
CA SER A 30 -15.77 6.07 11.96
C SER A 30 -15.79 6.36 13.45
N THR A 31 -16.39 5.46 14.20
CA THR A 31 -16.30 5.38 15.67
C THR A 31 -15.23 4.38 16.12
N GLN A 32 -14.68 3.58 15.20
CA GLN A 32 -13.65 2.58 15.49
C GLN A 32 -12.26 3.18 15.26
N PRO A 33 -11.36 3.14 16.27
CA PRO A 33 -10.03 3.72 16.14
C PRO A 33 -9.16 3.03 15.09
N ASN A 34 -9.40 1.73 14.85
CA ASN A 34 -8.56 0.90 13.97
C ASN A 34 -8.99 0.99 12.48
N ASN A 35 -10.22 1.40 12.21
CA ASN A 35 -10.73 1.55 10.84
C ASN A 35 -11.27 2.95 10.67
N GLN A 36 -10.37 3.91 10.44
CA GLN A 36 -10.78 5.29 10.30
C GLN A 36 -11.26 5.54 8.87
N MET A 37 -12.39 6.22 8.75
CA MET A 37 -12.97 6.62 7.47
C MET A 37 -13.21 8.12 7.56
N TYR A 38 -12.72 8.87 6.59
CA TYR A 38 -12.88 10.32 6.54
C TYR A 38 -13.58 10.73 5.26
N LEU A 39 -14.52 11.66 5.34
CA LEU A 39 -14.80 12.52 4.18
C LEU A 39 -13.58 13.38 3.95
N GLY A 40 -13.09 13.43 2.72
CA GLY A 40 -11.87 14.13 2.39
C GLY A 40 -11.84 14.62 0.95
N GLU A 41 -10.79 15.39 0.68
CA GLU A 41 -10.52 15.97 -0.63
C GLU A 41 -9.11 15.62 -1.04
N TRP A 42 -8.93 15.22 -2.30
CA TRP A 42 -7.63 14.97 -2.90
C TRP A 42 -7.52 15.70 -4.23
N GLY A 43 -6.88 16.87 -4.21
CA GLY A 43 -6.89 17.79 -5.34
C GLY A 43 -8.31 18.25 -5.65
N ASN A 44 -8.82 17.89 -6.82
CA ASN A 44 -10.19 18.14 -7.27
C ASN A 44 -11.17 16.99 -6.97
N LEU A 45 -10.69 15.88 -6.41
CA LEU A 45 -11.52 14.72 -6.07
C LEU A 45 -12.09 14.86 -4.66
N GLN A 46 -13.39 14.71 -4.51
CA GLN A 46 -14.05 14.56 -3.20
C GLN A 46 -14.40 13.09 -3.00
N GLY A 47 -14.18 12.55 -1.80
CA GLY A 47 -14.46 11.14 -1.56
C GLY A 47 -14.25 10.71 -0.11
N VAL A 48 -14.28 9.38 0.07
CA VAL A 48 -14.00 8.74 1.36
C VAL A 48 -12.54 8.29 1.37
N ILE A 49 -11.78 8.78 2.34
CA ILE A 49 -10.42 8.31 2.61
C ILE A 49 -10.51 7.26 3.70
N LYS A 50 -10.22 6.01 3.33
CA LYS A 50 -10.10 4.91 4.29
C LYS A 50 -8.66 4.81 4.77
N CYS A 51 -8.47 4.85 6.07
CA CYS A 51 -7.20 4.59 6.75
C CYS A 51 -7.38 3.35 7.61
N GLN A 52 -6.74 2.25 7.22
CA GLN A 52 -6.62 1.10 8.09
C GLN A 52 -5.49 1.38 9.07
N MET A 53 -5.87 1.71 10.30
CA MET A 53 -4.95 1.81 11.43
C MET A 53 -4.80 0.42 12.05
N GLU A 54 -3.69 0.18 12.72
CA GLU A 54 -3.42 -1.12 13.31
C GLU A 54 -4.48 -1.51 14.35
N GLU A 55 -4.88 -2.79 14.37
CA GLU A 55 -5.47 -3.36 15.57
C GLU A 55 -4.42 -3.36 16.67
N ILE A 56 -4.63 -2.56 17.71
CA ILE A 56 -4.09 -2.90 19.02
C ILE A 56 -4.73 -4.24 19.36
N ALA A 57 -4.04 -5.34 19.07
CA ALA A 57 -4.47 -6.65 19.52
C ALA A 57 -4.73 -6.51 21.02
N HIS A 58 -5.97 -6.80 21.44
CA HIS A 58 -6.27 -6.97 22.84
C HIS A 58 -5.21 -7.91 23.40
N ILE A 59 -4.51 -7.45 24.43
CA ILE A 59 -3.53 -8.21 25.18
C ILE A 59 -4.29 -9.36 25.84
N ASP A 60 -4.47 -10.46 25.11
CA ASP A 60 -4.65 -11.76 25.72
C ASP A 60 -3.25 -12.27 26.05
N LEU A 61 -2.97 -12.22 27.34
CA LEU A 61 -1.76 -12.73 27.96
C LEU A 61 -1.54 -14.17 27.48
N ARG A 62 -0.38 -14.42 26.83
CA ARG A 62 0.11 -15.72 26.32
C ARG A 62 -0.13 -15.93 24.81
N THR A 63 0.76 -15.40 23.98
CA THR A 63 1.86 -16.15 23.32
C THR A 63 2.64 -15.16 22.46
N GLU A 64 3.94 -15.08 22.71
CA GLU A 64 5.03 -14.49 21.91
C GLU A 64 4.86 -13.09 21.26
N LEU A 65 5.88 -12.28 21.51
CA LEU A 65 6.01 -10.87 21.17
C LEU A 65 6.14 -10.67 19.64
N GLU A 66 5.03 -10.73 18.91
CA GLU A 66 4.99 -10.36 17.49
C GLU A 66 5.32 -8.85 17.36
N PRO A 67 6.37 -8.45 16.61
CA PRO A 67 6.71 -7.05 16.43
C PRO A 67 5.62 -6.36 15.61
N ARG A 68 4.91 -5.40 16.21
CA ARG A 68 4.12 -4.30 15.59
C ARG A 68 3.93 -4.48 14.06
N LYS A 69 2.81 -5.06 13.62
CA LYS A 69 2.42 -5.31 12.22
C LYS A 69 2.68 -4.12 11.26
N GLU A 70 2.66 -2.86 11.73
CA GLU A 70 3.07 -1.67 10.95
C GLU A 70 4.52 -1.71 10.45
N ALA A 71 5.44 -2.27 11.23
CA ALA A 71 6.83 -2.47 10.81
C ALA A 71 6.90 -3.53 9.70
N ILE A 72 6.17 -4.64 9.87
CA ILE A 72 6.21 -5.79 8.97
C ILE A 72 5.70 -5.46 7.56
N LEU A 73 4.64 -4.64 7.42
CA LEU A 73 4.01 -4.33 6.13
C LEU A 73 4.95 -3.63 5.14
N PHE A 74 5.84 -2.76 5.63
CA PHE A 74 6.79 -2.00 4.82
C PHE A 74 8.23 -2.54 4.88
N ASP A 75 8.46 -3.66 5.57
CA ASP A 75 9.78 -4.30 5.63
C ASP A 75 10.15 -5.02 4.33
N LYS A 76 9.14 -5.35 3.52
CA LYS A 76 9.31 -5.96 2.20
C LYS A 76 8.97 -4.96 1.08
N PRO A 77 9.71 -4.98 -0.04
CA PRO A 77 10.95 -5.73 -0.22
C PRO A 77 12.13 -5.16 0.60
N THR A 78 13.14 -5.99 0.86
CA THR A 78 14.33 -5.58 1.61
C THR A 78 15.29 -4.78 0.72
N ARG A 79 16.20 -4.02 1.34
CA ARG A 79 17.24 -3.26 0.62
C ARG A 79 18.07 -4.20 -0.25
N GLY A 80 18.33 -3.81 -1.50
CA GLY A 80 19.05 -4.63 -2.49
C GLY A 80 18.14 -5.50 -3.36
N THR A 81 16.83 -5.53 -3.11
CA THR A 81 15.87 -6.18 -4.02
C THR A 81 15.87 -5.47 -5.37
N THR A 82 16.13 -6.23 -6.44
CA THR A 82 16.07 -5.71 -7.81
C THR A 82 14.63 -5.61 -8.30
N VAL A 83 14.38 -4.82 -9.35
CA VAL A 83 13.05 -4.72 -9.98
C VAL A 83 12.57 -6.10 -10.46
N GLN A 84 13.46 -6.90 -11.04
CA GLN A 84 13.12 -8.26 -11.46
C GLN A 84 12.73 -9.13 -10.27
N LYS A 85 13.44 -9.03 -9.15
CA LYS A 85 13.09 -9.79 -7.94
C LYS A 85 11.76 -9.33 -7.36
N PHE A 86 11.50 -8.02 -7.35
CA PHE A 86 10.21 -7.48 -6.93
C PHE A 86 9.08 -8.00 -7.83
N LYS A 87 9.29 -8.05 -9.15
CA LYS A 87 8.36 -8.65 -10.11
C LYS A 87 8.01 -10.10 -9.77
N GLU A 88 9.01 -10.92 -9.45
CA GLU A 88 8.81 -12.31 -8.99
C GLU A 88 8.03 -12.38 -7.68
N MET A 89 8.29 -11.48 -6.73
CA MET A 89 7.55 -11.43 -5.46
C MET A 89 6.06 -11.13 -5.69
N VAL A 90 5.74 -10.15 -6.53
CA VAL A 90 4.35 -9.80 -6.88
C VAL A 90 3.68 -10.96 -7.60
N TYR A 91 4.37 -11.60 -8.56
CA TYR A 91 3.87 -12.78 -9.24
C TYR A 91 3.55 -13.92 -8.26
N GLY A 92 4.46 -14.21 -7.32
CA GLY A 92 4.26 -15.22 -6.29
C GLY A 92 3.07 -14.92 -5.38
N LEU A 93 2.88 -13.65 -5.00
CA LEU A 93 1.72 -13.22 -4.21
C LEU A 93 0.41 -13.45 -4.97
N PHE A 94 0.35 -13.06 -6.24
CA PHE A 94 -0.84 -13.27 -7.05
C PHE A 94 -1.12 -14.75 -7.32
N LYS A 95 -0.09 -15.55 -7.62
CA LYS A 95 -0.25 -17.00 -7.74
C LYS A 95 -0.78 -17.63 -6.45
N ALA A 96 -0.33 -17.17 -5.28
CA ALA A 96 -0.81 -17.66 -4.00
C ALA A 96 -2.26 -17.23 -3.69
N LYS A 97 -2.66 -16.01 -4.05
CA LYS A 97 -4.00 -15.47 -3.77
C LYS A 97 -5.06 -15.85 -4.82
N LEU A 98 -4.67 -16.00 -6.09
CA LEU A 98 -5.59 -16.17 -7.23
C LEU A 98 -5.44 -17.53 -7.94
N GLY A 99 -4.44 -18.31 -7.56
CA GLY A 99 -4.06 -19.52 -8.28
C GLY A 99 -3.27 -19.22 -9.56
N GLU A 100 -3.01 -20.26 -10.34
CA GLU A 100 -2.31 -20.15 -11.62
C GLU A 100 -3.29 -19.70 -12.71
N GLN A 101 -3.19 -18.43 -13.11
CA GLN A 101 -4.04 -17.80 -14.13
C GLN A 101 -3.18 -17.29 -15.29
N GLY A 102 -3.71 -17.31 -16.51
CA GLY A 102 -2.99 -16.83 -17.71
C GLY A 102 -2.72 -15.33 -17.71
N ASN A 103 -3.53 -14.54 -17.01
CA ASN A 103 -3.41 -13.07 -16.94
C ASN A 103 -2.48 -12.57 -15.81
N LEU A 104 -1.86 -13.46 -15.04
CA LEU A 104 -0.93 -13.07 -13.96
C LEU A 104 0.18 -12.10 -14.43
N PRO A 105 0.83 -12.30 -15.60
CA PRO A 105 1.86 -11.38 -16.06
C PRO A 105 1.33 -9.96 -16.34
N GLU A 106 0.09 -9.83 -16.82
CA GLU A 106 -0.57 -8.54 -17.08
C GLU A 106 -0.81 -7.80 -15.76
N LEU A 107 -1.36 -8.50 -14.76
CA LEU A 107 -1.58 -7.95 -13.41
C LEU A 107 -0.27 -7.51 -12.76
N VAL A 108 0.80 -8.30 -12.90
CA VAL A 108 2.11 -7.94 -12.37
C VAL A 108 2.64 -6.66 -13.02
N ASN A 109 2.49 -6.52 -14.34
CA ASN A 109 2.91 -5.29 -15.03
C ASN A 109 2.07 -4.08 -14.60
N LEU A 110 0.76 -4.24 -14.39
CA LEU A 110 -0.11 -3.20 -13.85
C LEU A 110 0.37 -2.71 -12.48
N ILE A 111 0.77 -3.64 -11.60
CA ILE A 111 1.35 -3.27 -10.30
C ILE A 111 2.66 -2.50 -10.45
N LEU A 112 3.53 -2.88 -11.39
CA LEU A 112 4.76 -2.12 -11.62
C LEU A 112 4.45 -0.68 -12.08
N THR A 113 3.44 -0.50 -12.92
CA THR A 113 2.96 0.84 -13.33
C THR A 113 2.35 1.62 -12.17
N VAL A 114 1.62 0.96 -11.26
CA VAL A 114 1.05 1.61 -10.07
C VAL A 114 2.13 1.94 -9.03
N ALA A 115 3.18 1.11 -8.94
CA ALA A 115 4.29 1.30 -8.02
C ALA A 115 5.20 2.46 -8.42
N ASP A 116 5.38 2.69 -9.72
CA ASP A 116 6.11 3.85 -10.28
C ASP A 116 5.34 5.16 -10.01
N GLY A 117 5.44 5.65 -8.77
CA GLY A 117 4.66 6.77 -8.27
C GLY A 117 5.18 8.11 -8.79
N ASN A 118 6.48 8.22 -9.05
CA ASN A 118 7.10 9.41 -9.63
C ASN A 118 7.04 9.44 -11.17
N LYS A 119 6.66 8.32 -11.82
CA LYS A 119 6.54 8.14 -13.28
C LYS A 119 7.87 8.26 -14.02
N ASP A 120 8.96 7.79 -13.42
CA ASP A 120 10.29 7.80 -14.05
C ASP A 120 10.58 6.53 -14.87
N GLY A 121 9.62 5.60 -14.93
CA GLY A 121 9.72 4.33 -15.65
C GLY A 121 10.49 3.26 -14.88
N ARG A 122 10.84 3.50 -13.62
CA ARG A 122 11.53 2.56 -12.73
C ARG A 122 10.73 2.42 -11.44
N VAL A 123 11.08 1.38 -10.67
CA VAL A 123 10.50 1.17 -9.34
C VAL A 123 11.64 1.21 -8.34
N SER A 124 11.66 2.28 -7.55
CA SER A 124 12.58 2.44 -6.43
C SER A 124 12.19 1.56 -5.23
N LEU A 125 13.11 1.40 -4.28
CA LEU A 125 12.82 0.63 -3.05
C LEU A 125 11.62 1.19 -2.26
N PRO A 126 11.48 2.51 -2.04
CA PRO A 126 10.36 3.07 -1.28
C PRO A 126 9.02 2.90 -1.99
N GLU A 127 9.01 3.01 -3.32
CA GLU A 127 7.87 2.69 -4.17
C GLU A 127 7.48 1.22 -4.06
N ALA A 128 8.44 0.31 -4.20
CA ALA A 128 8.20 -1.13 -4.08
C ALA A 128 7.66 -1.51 -2.70
N LYS A 129 8.17 -0.90 -1.62
CA LYS A 129 7.68 -1.12 -0.25
C LYS A 129 6.23 -0.67 -0.08
N SER A 130 5.92 0.49 -0.64
CA SER A 130 4.58 1.08 -0.51
C SER A 130 3.56 0.29 -1.34
N ALA A 131 3.92 -0.11 -2.56
CA ALA A 131 3.11 -0.99 -3.38
C ALA A 131 2.91 -2.37 -2.72
N TRP A 132 3.97 -2.97 -2.16
CA TRP A 132 3.88 -4.26 -1.47
C TRP A 132 2.95 -4.21 -0.26
N ALA A 133 3.00 -3.14 0.53
CA ALA A 133 2.09 -2.93 1.65
C ALA A 133 0.63 -2.83 1.20
N LEU A 134 0.37 -2.07 0.11
CA LEU A 134 -0.99 -1.96 -0.46
C LEU A 134 -1.54 -3.31 -0.94
N LEU A 135 -0.70 -4.16 -1.54
CA LEU A 135 -1.10 -5.49 -2.00
C LEU A 135 -1.52 -6.47 -0.89
N GLN A 136 -1.16 -6.18 0.36
CA GLN A 136 -1.65 -6.95 1.50
C GLN A 136 -3.12 -6.64 1.80
N LEU A 137 -3.62 -5.47 1.38
CA LEU A 137 -5.00 -5.05 1.55
C LEU A 137 -5.89 -5.70 0.48
N ASN A 138 -6.88 -6.48 0.91
CA ASN A 138 -7.79 -7.17 -0.01
C ASN A 138 -8.57 -6.19 -0.89
N GLU A 139 -8.95 -5.03 -0.37
CA GLU A 139 -9.70 -4.03 -1.14
C GLU A 139 -8.87 -3.44 -2.28
N PHE A 140 -7.59 -3.16 -2.04
CA PHE A 140 -6.69 -2.69 -3.07
C PHE A 140 -6.44 -3.78 -4.12
N LEU A 141 -6.23 -5.02 -3.68
CA LEU A 141 -6.06 -6.15 -4.58
C LEU A 141 -7.28 -6.34 -5.49
N LEU A 142 -8.49 -6.30 -4.93
CA LEU A 142 -9.73 -6.39 -5.68
C LEU A 142 -9.85 -5.23 -6.68
N MET A 143 -9.51 -4.00 -6.27
CA MET A 143 -9.52 -2.85 -7.16
C MET A 143 -8.58 -3.03 -8.36
N VAL A 144 -7.37 -3.58 -8.13
CA VAL A 144 -6.41 -3.86 -9.22
C VAL A 144 -6.91 -4.95 -10.15
N ILE A 145 -7.52 -6.01 -9.61
CA ILE A 145 -8.02 -7.14 -10.43
C ILE A 145 -9.27 -6.74 -11.22
N LEU A 146 -10.12 -5.90 -10.65
CA LEU A 146 -11.37 -5.42 -11.24
C LEU A 146 -11.22 -4.13 -12.03
N GLN A 147 -10.00 -3.57 -12.15
CA GLN A 147 -9.76 -2.47 -13.08
C GLN A 147 -10.07 -3.00 -14.49
N ASP A 148 -11.24 -2.58 -14.99
CA ASP A 148 -11.75 -2.94 -16.31
C ASP A 148 -10.73 -2.56 -17.38
N LYS A 149 -10.58 -3.40 -18.41
CA LYS A 149 -9.67 -3.18 -19.54
C LYS A 149 -10.11 -2.00 -20.40
#